data_AF-A0A2R6KPZ2-F1
#
_entry.id   AF-A0A2R6KPZ2-F1
#
_cell.length_a   1.000
_cell.length_b   1.000
_cell.length_c   1.000
_cell.angle_alpha   90.00
_cell.angle_beta   90.00
_cell.angle_gamma   90.00
#
_symmetry.space_group_name_H-M   'P 1'
#
loop_
_entity.id
_entity.type
_entity.pdbx_description
1 polymer ?
#
loop_
_entity_poly.entity_id
_entity_poly.type
_entity_poly.pdbx_seq_one_letter_code
_entity_poly.pdbx_strand_id
1 'polypeptide(L)' 'MFPFVSLQVAGAIGLLGLLVFVAFIGLTVWVYKDAQQHSEQPAFLWAVVVFLAPLIGILLYMFIGRESDGSY' A
#
# COMPACT_ATOMS: atom_id res chain seq x y z
N MET A 1 -27.88 -7.74 3.94
CA MET A 1 -27.61 -9.05 4.58
C MET A 1 -26.10 -9.16 4.71
N PHE A 2 -25.55 -9.26 5.92
CA PHE A 2 -24.10 -9.48 6.06
C PHE A 2 -23.77 -10.90 5.55
N PRO A 3 -22.75 -11.08 4.71
CA PRO A 3 -22.32 -12.42 4.34
C PRO A 3 -21.79 -13.12 5.60
N PHE A 4 -22.40 -14.25 5.97
CA PHE A 4 -21.88 -15.10 7.03
C PHE A 4 -20.64 -15.81 6.50
N VAL A 5 -19.47 -15.24 6.78
CA VAL A 5 -18.18 -15.90 6.55
C VAL A 5 -17.93 -16.83 7.75
N SER A 6 -17.51 -18.07 7.50
CA SER A 6 -17.15 -18.97 8.61
C SER A 6 -15.98 -18.41 9.41
N LEU A 7 -15.92 -18.69 10.71
CA LEU A 7 -14.86 -18.20 11.59
C LEU A 7 -13.46 -18.61 11.09
N GLN A 8 -13.35 -19.80 10.49
CA GLN A 8 -12.12 -20.30 9.90
C GLN A 8 -11.67 -19.46 8.70
N VAL A 9 -12.59 -19.09 7.81
CA VAL A 9 -12.28 -18.26 6.64
C VAL A 9 -11.97 -16.82 7.06
N ALA A 10 -12.73 -16.27 8.01
CA ALA A 10 -12.45 -14.97 8.59
C ALA A 10 -11.05 -14.91 9.26
N GLY A 11 -10.69 -15.96 9.99
CA GLY A 11 -9.38 -16.10 10.62
C GLY A 11 -8.24 -16.15 9.59
N ALA A 12 -8.41 -16.92 8.51
CA ALA A 12 -7.41 -16.98 7.44
C ALA A 12 -7.21 -15.64 6.72
N ILE A 13 -8.31 -14.92 6.42
CA ILE A 13 -8.25 -13.58 5.82
C ILE A 13 -7.55 -12.60 6.76
N GLY A 14 -7.86 -12.64 8.06
CA GLY A 14 -7.22 -11.80 9.06
C GLY A 14 -5.71 -12.03 9.16
N LEU A 15 -5.28 -13.30 9.17
CA LEU A 15 -3.85 -13.65 9.19
C LEU A 15 -3.14 -13.20 7.91
N LEU A 16 -3.75 -13.39 6.75
CA LEU A 16 -3.19 -12.91 5.48
C LEU A 16 -3.06 -11.38 5.49
N GLY A 17 -4.09 -10.67 5.95
CA GLY A 17 -4.07 -9.22 6.08
C GLY A 17 -2.95 -8.74 7.02
N LEU A 18 -2.75 -9.44 8.14
CA LEU A 18 -1.65 -9.15 9.07
C LEU A 18 -0.28 -9.38 8.42
N LEU A 19 -0.10 -10.48 7.69
CA LEU A 19 1.16 -10.76 6.98
C LEU A 19 1.47 -9.71 5.92
N VAL A 20 0.47 -9.30 5.13
CA VAL A 20 0.60 -8.23 4.15
C VAL A 20 0.96 -6.90 4.82
N PHE A 21 0.31 -6.58 5.94
CA PHE A 21 0.61 -5.36 6.69
C PHE A 21 2.04 -5.36 7.25
N VAL A 22 2.48 -6.47 7.84
CA VAL A 22 3.86 -6.62 8.32
C VAL A 22 4.86 -6.50 7.18
N ALA A 23 4.59 -7.13 6.03
CA ALA A 23 5.44 -7.02 4.85
C ALA A 23 5.51 -5.57 4.34
N PHE A 24 4.39 -4.86 4.32
CA PHE A 24 4.32 -3.46 3.90
C PHE A 24 5.15 -2.54 4.81
N ILE A 25 5.03 -2.69 6.13
CA ILE A 25 5.88 -1.96 7.09
C ILE A 25 7.34 -2.37 6.93
N GLY A 26 7.61 -3.66 6.76
CA GLY A 26 8.95 -4.20 6.51
C GLY A 26 9.62 -3.57 5.29
N LEU A 27 8.90 -3.45 4.17
CA LEU A 27 9.38 -2.79 2.96
C LEU A 27 9.64 -1.28 3.19
N THR A 28 8.76 -0.60 3.91
CA THR A 28 8.94 0.82 4.25
C THR A 28 10.23 1.04 5.05
N VAL A 29 10.45 0.22 6.09
CA VAL A 29 11.66 0.27 6.92
C VAL A 29 12.89 -0.16 6.13
N TRP A 30 12.77 -1.16 5.26
CA TRP A 30 13.86 -1.59 4.40
C TRP A 30 14.31 -0.47 3.46
N VAL A 31 13.38 0.20 2.76
CA VAL A 31 13.71 1.35 1.89
C VAL A 31 14.35 2.48 2.68
N TYR A 32 13.86 2.78 3.89
CA TYR A 32 14.51 3.76 4.74
C TYR A 32 15.99 3.42 5.04
N LYS A 33 16.26 2.16 5.40
CA LYS A 33 17.63 1.70 5.70
C LYS A 33 18.50 1.68 4.45
N ASP A 34 17.95 1.26 3.33
CA ASP A 34 18.63 1.23 2.04
C ASP A 34 18.99 2.65 1.57
N ALA A 35 18.05 3.59 1.66
CA ALA A 35 18.26 4.98 1.26
C ALA A 35 19.31 5.72 2.09
N GLN A 36 19.56 5.30 3.34
CA GLN A 36 20.66 5.88 4.14
C GLN A 36 22.05 5.58 3.56
N GLN A 37 22.19 4.49 2.81
CA GLN A 37 23.46 4.04 2.25
C GLN A 37 23.59 4.37 0.76
N HIS A 38 22.46 4.47 0.05
CA HIS A 38 22.43 4.51 -1.40
C HIS A 38 21.77 5.76 -2.00
N SER A 39 21.33 6.74 -1.19
CA SER A 39 20.68 7.95 -1.68
C SER A 39 21.38 9.22 -1.23
N GLU A 40 21.52 10.17 -2.15
CA GLU A 40 21.90 11.57 -1.85
C GLU A 40 20.74 12.37 -1.24
N GLN A 41 19.51 11.86 -1.37
CA GLN A 41 18.30 12.48 -0.82
C GLN A 41 18.00 11.99 0.60
N PRO A 42 17.30 12.77 1.44
CA PRO A 42 16.95 12.34 2.79
C PRO A 42 16.17 11.02 2.81
N ALA A 43 16.70 10.01 3.51
CA ALA A 43 16.10 8.67 3.61
C ALA A 43 14.65 8.68 4.15
N PHE A 44 14.33 9.64 5.01
CA PHE A 44 12.96 9.83 5.52
C PHE A 44 11.95 10.11 4.40
N LEU A 45 12.33 10.88 3.37
CA LEU A 45 11.43 11.18 2.25
C LEU A 45 11.08 9.91 1.47
N TRP A 46 12.05 9.04 1.23
CA TRP A 46 11.82 7.75 0.57
C TRP A 46 10.88 6.85 1.37
N ALA A 47 11.04 6.80 2.69
CA ALA A 47 10.13 6.06 3.58
C ALA A 47 8.69 6.59 3.47
N VAL A 48 8.52 7.91 3.49
CA VAL A 48 7.20 8.56 3.32
C VAL A 48 6.60 8.26 1.95
N VAL A 49 7.40 8.31 0.88
CA VAL A 49 6.95 7.99 -0.48
C VAL A 49 6.45 6.54 -0.57
N VAL A 50 7.19 5.58 -0.03
CA VAL A 50 6.79 4.15 -0.06
C VAL A 50 5.57 3.90 0.81
N PHE A 51 5.49 4.53 1.98
CA PHE A 51 4.33 4.42 2.86
C PHE A 51 3.06 5.04 2.24
N LEU A 52 3.19 6.16 1.54
CA LEU A 52 2.07 6.85 0.90
C LEU A 52 1.80 6.37 -0.53
N ALA A 53 2.67 5.55 -1.12
CA ALA A 53 2.54 5.00 -2.47
C ALA A 53 1.13 4.44 -2.79
N PRO A 54 0.49 3.61 -1.93
CA PRO A 54 -0.87 3.15 -2.21
C PRO A 54 -1.89 4.29 -2.32
N LEU A 55 -1.78 5.34 -1.49
CA LEU A 55 -2.66 6.51 -1.58
C LEU A 55 -2.38 7.32 -2.85
N ILE A 56 -1.11 7.53 -3.18
CA ILE A 56 -0.71 8.22 -4.41
C ILE A 56 -1.24 7.46 -5.63
N GLY A 57 -1.14 6.12 -5.66
CA GLY A 57 -1.68 5.29 -6.71
C GLY A 57 -3.19 5.44 -6.89
N ILE A 58 -3.95 5.52 -5.78
CA ILE A 58 -5.40 5.79 -5.82
C ILE A 58 -5.67 7.17 -6.42
N LEU A 59 -4.95 8.21 -5.97
CA LEU A 59 -5.14 9.56 -6.50
C LEU A 59 -4.82 9.63 -8.00
N LEU A 60 -3.71 9.02 -8.43
CA LEU A 60 -3.34 8.93 -9.84
C LEU A 60 -4.42 8.22 -10.66
N TYR A 61 -4.97 7.11 -10.16
CA TYR A 61 -6.08 6.44 -10.83
C TYR A 61 -7.31 7.36 -10.91
N MET A 62 -7.70 8.04 -9.83
CA MET A 62 -8.90 8.87 -9.83
C MET A 62 -8.84 10.08 -10.76
N PHE A 63 -7.67 10.71 -10.89
CA PHE A 63 -7.49 11.96 -11.64
C PHE A 63 -6.96 11.77 -13.06
N ILE A 64 -6.16 10.72 -13.28
CA ILE A 64 -5.48 10.50 -14.57
C ILE A 64 -5.95 9.19 -15.21
N GLY A 65 -6.01 8.10 -14.44
CA GLY A 65 -6.30 6.77 -14.97
C GLY A 65 -7.78 6.46 -15.21
N ARG A 66 -8.67 7.16 -14.52
CA ARG A 66 -10.11 7.06 -14.69
C ARG A 66 -10.49 7.90 -15.89
N GLU A 67 -10.51 7.27 -17.05
CA GLU A 67 -11.21 7.81 -18.22
C GLU A 67 -12.60 8.27 -17.78
N SER A 68 -12.93 9.53 -18.05
CA SER A 68 -14.33 9.93 -18.14
C SER A 68 -14.87 9.16 -19.34
N ASP A 69 -15.85 8.28 -19.14
CA ASP A 69 -16.65 7.71 -20.23
C ASP A 69 -16.95 8.86 -21.21
N GLY A 70 -16.30 8.80 -22.37
CA GLY A 70 -16.35 9.83 -23.39
C GLY A 70 -17.70 9.79 -24.07
N SER A 71 -18.69 10.40 -23.43
CA SER A 71 -20.00 10.81 -23.93
C SER A 71 -20.97 9.73 -24.46
N TYR A 72 -22.23 10.00 -24.13
CA TYR A 72 -23.46 9.55 -24.80
C TYR A 72 -23.50 9.96 -26.27
#